data_AF-A0A832H2V5-F1
#
_entry.id   AF-A0A832H2V5-F1
#
_cell.length_a   1.000
_cell.length_b   1.000
_cell.length_c   1.000
_cell.angle_alpha   90.00
_cell.angle_beta   90.00
_cell.angle_gamma   90.00
#
_symmetry.space_group_name_H-M   'P 1'
#
loop_
_entity.id
_entity.type
_entity.pdbx_description
1 polymer ?
#
loop_
_entity_poly.entity_id
_entity_poly.type
_entity_poly.pdbx_seq_one_letter_code
_entity_poly.pdbx_strand_id
1 'polypeptide(L)'
;MKWQELPLMEEEVLIVRDGVRMLFDFHKKIFEKVVAREISALKPISVEERGDRVVVELDIEKGEELRAWLLLNLGKGFFITELESLDLA
;
A
#
# COMPACT_ATOMS: atom_id res chain seq x y z
N MET A 1 12.79 7.64 11.21
CA MET A 1 13.01 7.67 9.74
C MET A 1 11.64 7.81 9.11
N LYS A 2 11.44 8.72 8.16
CA LYS A 2 10.14 8.87 7.49
C LYS A 2 9.95 7.69 6.54
N TRP A 3 8.81 7.00 6.61
CA TRP A 3 8.57 5.81 5.77
C TRP A 3 8.62 6.12 4.27
N GLN A 4 8.36 7.37 3.89
CA GLN A 4 8.45 7.87 2.52
C GLN A 4 9.88 7.89 1.95
N GLU A 5 10.90 7.78 2.80
CA GLU A 5 12.33 7.83 2.40
C GLU A 5 12.94 6.42 2.28
N LEU A 6 12.13 5.37 2.47
CA LEU A 6 12.60 4.00 2.35
C LEU A 6 13.01 3.67 0.91
N PRO A 7 14.18 3.02 0.72
CA PRO A 7 14.64 2.61 -0.60
C PRO A 7 13.89 1.35 -1.05
N LEU A 8 12.65 1.53 -1.51
CA LEU A 8 11.79 0.43 -1.98
C LEU A 8 12.07 0.07 -3.44
N MET A 9 12.07 -1.23 -3.74
CA MET A 9 12.20 -1.72 -5.12
C MET A 9 10.90 -1.53 -5.94
N GLU A 10 10.98 -1.69 -7.26
CA GLU A 10 9.79 -1.61 -8.15
C GLU A 10 8.78 -2.72 -7.83
N GLU A 11 9.26 -3.89 -7.42
CA GLU A 11 8.47 -5.07 -7.08
C GLU A 11 7.95 -5.07 -5.62
N GLU A 12 8.27 -4.03 -4.87
CA GLU A 12 7.97 -3.96 -3.44
C GLU A 12 6.75 -3.07 -3.17
N VAL A 13 5.84 -3.58 -2.35
CA VAL A 13 4.71 -2.84 -1.79
C VAL A 13 4.99 -2.61 -0.31
N LEU A 14 5.02 -1.34 0.09
CA LEU A 14 5.12 -0.98 1.51
C LEU A 14 3.72 -0.80 2.09
N ILE A 15 3.45 -1.44 3.22
CA ILE A 15 2.24 -1.29 4.01
C ILE A 15 2.61 -0.66 5.33
N VAL A 16 2.04 0.51 5.63
CA VAL A 16 2.20 1.19 6.92
C VAL A 16 0.87 1.17 7.65
N ARG A 17 0.85 0.60 8.85
CA ARG A 17 -0.31 0.61 9.74
C ARG A 17 -0.15 1.69 10.79
N ASP A 18 -1.19 2.50 10.96
CA ASP A 18 -1.28 3.57 11.95
C ASP A 18 -2.61 3.46 12.71
N GLY A 19 -2.78 2.36 13.45
CA GLY A 19 -3.91 2.06 14.35
C GLY A 19 -5.32 2.04 13.73
N VAL A 20 -5.77 3.19 13.24
CA VAL A 20 -7.06 3.45 12.59
C VAL A 20 -6.99 3.49 11.07
N ARG A 21 -5.79 3.58 10.49
CA ARG A 21 -5.58 3.66 9.03
C ARG A 21 -4.48 2.74 8.55
N MET A 22 -4.53 2.47 7.26
CA MET A 22 -3.45 1.78 6.54
C MET A 22 -3.10 2.53 5.27
N LEU A 23 -1.81 2.65 5.05
CA LEU A 23 -1.22 3.25 3.86
C LEU A 23 -0.55 2.14 3.06
N PHE A 24 -0.77 2.16 1.75
CA PHE A 24 -0.14 1.25 0.81
C PHE A 24 0.63 2.07 -0.20
N ASP A 25 1.94 1.87 -0.24
CA ASP A 25 2.83 2.55 -1.17
C ASP A 25 3.27 1.56 -2.25
N PHE A 26 2.67 1.70 -3.43
CA PHE A 26 2.90 0.87 -4.60
C PHE A 26 3.81 1.58 -5.60
N HIS A 27 4.68 0.84 -6.27
CA HIS A 27 5.18 1.31 -7.57
C HIS A 27 4.02 1.35 -8.59
N LYS A 28 4.00 2.36 -9.48
CA LYS A 28 2.92 2.57 -10.47
C LYS A 28 2.61 1.32 -11.30
N LYS A 29 3.64 0.61 -11.74
CA LYS A 29 3.48 -0.65 -12.52
C LYS A 29 2.71 -1.73 -11.74
N ILE A 30 2.95 -1.85 -10.42
CA ILE A 30 2.20 -2.78 -9.57
C ILE A 30 0.77 -2.28 -9.42
N PHE A 31 0.60 -1.00 -9.06
CA PHE A 31 -0.71 -0.41 -8.83
C PHE A 31 -1.63 -0.62 -10.04
N GLU A 32 -1.17 -0.27 -11.25
CA GLU A 32 -1.93 -0.43 -12.50
C GLU A 32 -2.30 -1.89 -12.79
N LYS A 33 -1.37 -2.81 -12.55
CA LYS A 33 -1.56 -4.23 -12.84
C LYS A 33 -2.50 -4.91 -11.84
N VAL A 34 -2.46 -4.47 -10.59
CA VAL A 34 -2.96 -5.24 -9.45
C VAL A 34 -4.16 -4.58 -8.77
N VAL A 35 -4.12 -3.26 -8.57
CA VAL A 35 -5.04 -2.55 -7.67
C VAL A 35 -5.97 -1.58 -8.41
N ALA A 36 -5.50 -0.95 -9.50
CA ALA A 36 -6.17 0.17 -10.15
C ALA A 36 -7.61 -0.12 -10.62
N ARG A 37 -7.94 -1.37 -10.96
CA ARG A 37 -9.29 -1.76 -11.41
C ARG A 37 -10.29 -1.84 -10.26
N GLU A 38 -9.83 -2.25 -9.09
CA GLU A 38 -10.68 -2.56 -7.94
C GLU A 38 -10.62 -1.45 -6.87
N ILE A 39 -9.71 -0.49 -7.00
CA ILE A 39 -9.47 0.54 -5.98
C ILE A 39 -10.71 1.35 -5.65
N SER A 40 -11.56 1.66 -6.63
CA SER A 40 -12.81 2.41 -6.42
C SER A 40 -13.79 1.66 -5.51
N ALA A 41 -13.80 0.32 -5.55
CA ALA A 41 -14.65 -0.49 -4.69
C ALA A 41 -14.19 -0.47 -3.23
N LEU A 42 -12.88 -0.25 -3.00
CA LEU A 42 -12.29 -0.12 -1.66
C LEU A 42 -12.55 1.23 -1.01
N LYS A 43 -13.07 2.22 -1.75
CA LYS A 43 -13.40 3.58 -1.27
C LYS A 43 -12.23 4.21 -0.48
N PRO A 44 -11.08 4.42 -1.13
CA PRO A 44 -9.91 4.98 -0.47
C PRO A 44 -10.22 6.35 0.13
N ILE A 45 -9.63 6.62 1.30
CA ILE A 45 -9.61 7.94 1.93
C ILE A 45 -8.86 8.91 1.02
N SER A 46 -7.72 8.48 0.51
CA SER A 46 -6.91 9.23 -0.44
C SER A 46 -6.14 8.32 -1.38
N VAL A 47 -5.83 8.84 -2.57
CA VAL A 47 -4.92 8.22 -3.54
C VAL A 47 -4.01 9.33 -4.05
N GLU A 48 -2.72 9.23 -3.76
CA GLU A 48 -1.72 10.25 -4.09
C GLU A 48 -0.61 9.67 -4.97
N GLU A 49 -0.30 10.35 -6.07
CA GLU A 49 0.87 10.01 -6.88
C GLU A 49 2.11 10.77 -6.40
N ARG A 50 3.22 10.04 -6.26
CA ARG A 50 4.52 10.56 -5.82
C ARG A 50 5.63 10.01 -6.72
N GLY A 51 5.92 10.73 -7.80
CA GLY A 51 6.86 10.26 -8.83
C GLY A 51 6.36 8.97 -9.46
N ASP A 52 7.10 7.88 -9.25
CA ASP A 52 6.81 6.56 -9.80
C ASP A 52 6.00 5.69 -8.83
N ARG A 53 5.54 6.26 -7.72
CA ARG A 53 4.78 5.55 -6.69
C ARG A 53 3.37 6.12 -6.51
N VAL A 54 2.46 5.28 -6.02
CA VAL A 54 1.07 5.60 -5.71
C VAL A 54 0.82 5.18 -4.27
N VAL A 55 0.47 6.16 -3.44
CA VAL A 55 0.08 5.95 -2.05
C VAL A 55 -1.43 5.90 -1.97
N VAL A 56 -1.95 4.79 -1.46
CA VAL A 56 -3.37 4.58 -1.20
C VAL A 56 -3.58 4.57 0.31
N GLU A 57 -4.49 5.41 0.78
CA GLU A 57 -4.91 5.43 2.18
C GLU A 57 -6.30 4.81 2.32
N LEU A 58 -6.41 3.86 3.24
CA LEU A 58 -7.65 3.16 3.56
C LEU A 58 -7.92 3.23 5.07
N ASP A 59 -9.19 3.10 5.44
CA ASP A 59 -9.53 2.73 6.80
C ASP A 59 -8.96 1.35 7.13
N ILE A 60 -8.89 1.01 8.42
CA ILE A 60 -8.28 -0.23 8.88
C ILE A 60 -8.97 -1.48 8.33
N GLU A 61 -10.30 -1.47 8.15
CA GLU A 61 -11.06 -2.64 7.69
C GLU A 61 -10.78 -2.92 6.21
N LYS A 62 -10.87 -1.90 5.36
CA LYS A 62 -10.56 -2.00 3.93
C LYS A 62 -9.08 -2.16 3.65
N GLY A 63 -8.22 -1.61 4.51
CA GLY A 63 -6.80 -1.88 4.49
C GLY A 63 -6.52 -3.36 4.69
N GLU A 64 -7.11 -4.00 5.70
CA GLU A 64 -6.92 -5.43 5.94
C GLU A 64 -7.46 -6.31 4.80
N GLU A 65 -8.59 -5.94 4.20
CA GLU A 65 -9.10 -6.61 2.99
C GLU A 65 -8.09 -6.55 1.84
N LEU A 66 -7.54 -5.37 1.54
CA LEU A 66 -6.54 -5.21 0.48
C LEU A 66 -5.24 -5.94 0.81
N ARG A 67 -4.76 -5.87 2.05
CA ARG A 67 -3.57 -6.59 2.52
C ARG A 67 -3.73 -8.10 2.32
N ALA A 68 -4.85 -8.67 2.76
CA ALA A 68 -5.14 -10.09 2.59
C ALA A 68 -5.21 -10.46 1.10
N TRP A 69 -5.87 -9.63 0.29
CA TRP A 69 -5.94 -9.84 -1.15
C TRP A 69 -4.54 -9.82 -1.79
N LEU A 70 -3.68 -8.87 -1.42
CA LEU A 70 -2.31 -8.79 -1.92
C LEU A 70 -1.49 -10.03 -1.55
N LEU A 71 -1.59 -10.50 -0.31
CA LEU A 71 -0.91 -11.72 0.15
C LEU A 71 -1.34 -12.98 -0.64
N LEU A 72 -2.59 -13.03 -1.09
CA LEU A 72 -3.11 -14.15 -1.88
C LEU A 72 -2.78 -14.04 -3.37
N ASN A 73 -2.67 -12.83 -3.91
CA ASN A 73 -2.61 -12.58 -5.35
C ASN A 73 -1.24 -12.10 -5.86
N LEU A 74 -0.35 -11.62 -4.99
CA LEU A 74 1.01 -11.31 -5.39
C LEU A 74 1.79 -12.61 -5.65
N GLY A 75 2.10 -12.82 -6.93
CA GLY A 75 2.87 -13.97 -7.40
C GLY A 75 4.37 -13.88 -7.04
N LYS A 76 5.14 -14.85 -7.53
CA LYS A 76 6.61 -14.83 -7.37
C LYS A 76 7.20 -13.55 -7.95
N GLY A 77 8.15 -12.97 -7.21
CA GLY A 77 8.89 -11.78 -7.62
C GLY A 77 8.39 -10.47 -7.01
N PHE A 78 7.30 -10.48 -6.26
CA PHE A 78 6.84 -9.32 -5.48
C PHE A 78 7.19 -9.48 -4.00
N PHE A 79 7.38 -8.34 -3.33
CA PHE A 79 7.68 -8.29 -1.90
C PHE A 79 6.69 -7.36 -1.19
N ILE A 80 6.29 -7.75 0.03
CA ILE A 80 5.51 -6.89 0.91
C ILE A 80 6.40 -6.56 2.11
N THR A 81 6.60 -5.27 2.35
CA THR A 81 7.24 -4.77 3.56
C THR A 81 6.17 -4.15 4.44
N GLU A 82 6.07 -4.60 5.68
CA GLU A 82 5.07 -4.13 6.64
C GLU A 82 5.74 -3.37 7.77
N LEU A 83 5.22 -2.20 8.07
CA LEU A 83 5.65 -1.37 9.20
C LEU A 83 4.45 -1.05 10.08
N GLU A 84 4.61 -1.26 11.38
CA GLU A 84 3.76 -0.62 12.38
C GLU A 84 4.33 0.75 12.69
N SER A 85 3.58 1.82 12.40
CA SER A 85 3.94 3.14 12.85
C SER A 85 3.56 3.26 14.33
N LEU A 86 4.57 3.34 15.20
CA LEU A 86 4.41 3.74 16.60
C LEU A 86 4.42 5.28 16.76
N ASP A 87 4.67 6.02 15.68
CA ASP A 87 5.07 7.44 15.68
C ASP A 87 4.06 8.41 15.02
N LEU A 88 2.79 8.00 14.85
CA LEU A 88 1.70 8.90 14.38
C LEU A 88 0.68 9.22 15.50
N ALA A 89 1.11 9.10 16.77
CA ALA A 89 0.38 9.57 17.94
C ALA A 89 0.92 10.92 18.46
#